data_AF-A0A973PQT6-F1
#
_entry.id   AF-A0A973PQT6-F1
#
_cell.length_a   1.000
_cell.length_b   1.000
_cell.length_c   1.000
_cell.angle_alpha   90.00
_cell.angle_beta   90.00
_cell.angle_gamma   90.00
#
_symmetry.space_group_name_H-M   'P 1'
#
loop_
_entity.id
_entity.type
_entity.pdbx_description
1 polymer ?
#
loop_
_entity_poly.entity_id
_entity_poly.type
_entity_poly.pdbx_seq_one_letter_code
_entity_poly.pdbx_strand_id
1 'polypeptide(L)' 'MPQNFSPGQPLAGVGQGARTRAEQLAAVLGERIRERGLAPGEPVGTLESLRAETGLAYATVSEAVRLLRDRGVL' A
#
# COMPACT_ATOMS: atom_id res chain seq x y z
N MET A 1 28.59 -14.33 -34.42
CA MET A 1 27.32 -15.09 -34.51
C MET A 1 27.62 -16.52 -34.07
N PRO A 2 26.78 -17.29 -33.34
CA PRO A 2 25.53 -17.00 -32.62
C PRO A 2 25.58 -17.39 -31.10
N GLN A 3 24.85 -16.71 -30.21
CA GLN A 3 23.58 -17.09 -29.54
C GLN A 3 23.66 -18.34 -28.64
N ASN A 4 23.40 -18.19 -27.33
CA ASN A 4 22.76 -19.23 -26.53
C ASN A 4 21.74 -18.62 -25.56
N PHE A 5 20.62 -18.16 -26.13
CA PHE A 5 19.40 -17.91 -25.38
C PHE A 5 18.73 -19.27 -25.13
N SER A 6 18.67 -19.69 -23.86
CA SER A 6 17.69 -20.67 -23.42
C SER A 6 16.72 -20.01 -22.43
N PRO A 7 15.41 -20.09 -22.70
CA PRO A 7 14.34 -19.45 -21.94
C PRO A 7 13.91 -20.35 -20.77
N GLY A 8 13.54 -19.78 -19.62
CA GLY A 8 12.90 -20.62 -18.61
C GLY A 8 12.81 -20.13 -17.17
N GLN A 9 12.77 -18.82 -16.89
CA GLN A 9 12.43 -18.41 -15.53
C GLN A 9 11.29 -17.39 -15.54
N PRO A 10 10.14 -17.73 -14.92
CA PRO A 10 9.09 -16.76 -14.70
C PRO A 10 9.68 -15.66 -13.83
N LEU A 11 9.61 -14.43 -14.31
CA LEU A 11 9.91 -13.22 -13.55
C LEU A 11 8.78 -13.00 -12.53
N ALA A 12 8.51 -14.00 -11.69
CA ALA A 12 7.70 -13.89 -10.49
C ALA A 12 8.55 -13.18 -9.43
N GLY A 13 8.81 -11.90 -9.67
CA GLY A 13 9.69 -11.09 -8.84
C GLY A 13 9.61 -9.60 -9.13
N VAL A 14 8.54 -9.14 -9.77
CA VAL A 14 8.32 -7.69 -9.92
C VAL A 14 7.97 -7.11 -8.55
N GLY A 15 8.91 -6.36 -7.97
CA GLY A 15 8.61 -5.27 -7.05
C GLY A 15 8.51 -5.59 -5.55
N GLN A 16 9.37 -6.45 -4.98
CA GLN A 16 9.68 -6.34 -3.54
C GLN A 16 10.70 -5.20 -3.27
N GLY A 17 10.83 -4.23 -4.20
CA GLY A 17 11.63 -3.03 -4.03
C GLY A 17 11.08 -2.20 -2.87
N ALA A 18 11.96 -1.54 -2.14
CA ALA A 18 11.66 -0.79 -0.92
C ALA A 18 10.33 -0.02 -1.03
N ARG A 19 9.27 -0.53 -0.36
CA ARG A 19 7.96 0.13 -0.34
C ARG A 19 8.14 1.56 0.15
N THR A 20 7.51 2.50 -0.53
CA THR A 20 7.47 3.89 -0.08
C THR A 20 6.78 4.00 1.29
N ARG A 21 7.02 5.08 2.04
CA ARG A 21 6.33 5.30 3.33
C ARG A 21 4.80 5.29 3.17
N ALA A 22 4.28 5.78 2.06
CA ALA A 22 2.84 5.77 1.78
C ALA A 22 2.32 4.34 1.60
N GLU A 23 3.06 3.48 0.88
CA GLU A 23 2.68 2.08 0.71
C GLU A 23 2.77 1.28 2.01
N GLN A 24 3.78 1.54 2.84
CA GLN A 24 3.89 0.94 4.17
C GLN A 24 2.70 1.34 5.05
N LEU A 25 2.36 2.63 5.06
CA LEU A 25 1.19 3.13 5.78
C LEU A 25 -0.12 2.51 5.26
N ALA A 26 -0.28 2.42 3.94
CA ALA A 26 -1.44 1.78 3.34
C ALA A 26 -1.56 0.30 3.74
N ALA A 27 -0.45 -0.44 3.82
CA ALA A 27 -0.47 -1.83 4.28
C ALA A 27 -0.92 -1.93 5.74
N VAL A 28 -0.34 -1.11 6.63
CA VAL A 28 -0.69 -1.10 8.07
C VAL A 28 -2.17 -0.72 8.28
N LEU A 29 -2.66 0.28 7.56
CA LEU A 29 -4.06 0.69 7.63
C LEU A 29 -5.00 -0.38 7.08
N GLY A 30 -4.62 -1.05 5.99
CA GLY A 30 -5.39 -2.16 5.44
C GLY A 30 -5.55 -3.31 6.43
N GLU A 31 -4.49 -3.70 7.11
CA GLU A 31 -4.55 -4.72 8.17
C GLU A 31 -5.45 -4.25 9.33
N ARG A 32 -5.27 -3.00 9.82
CA ARG A 32 -6.10 -2.44 10.90
C ARG A 32 -7.60 -2.42 10.53
N ILE A 33 -7.94 -2.14 9.28
CA ILE A 33 -9.33 -2.15 8.78
C ILE A 33 -9.89 -3.58 8.85
N ARG A 34 -9.12 -4.57 8.40
CA ARG A 34 -9.49 -5.99 8.45
C ARG A 34 -9.65 -6.49 9.89
N GLU A 35 -8.71 -6.15 10.77
CA GLU A 35 -8.74 -6.53 12.19
C GLU A 35 -9.95 -5.94 12.93
N ARG A 36 -10.33 -4.71 12.58
CA ARG A 36 -11.52 -4.05 13.15
C ARG A 36 -12.83 -4.50 12.51
N GLY A 37 -12.79 -5.32 11.46
CA GLY A 37 -13.98 -5.76 10.73
C GLY A 37 -14.74 -4.62 10.05
N LEU A 38 -14.04 -3.50 9.77
CA LEU A 38 -14.64 -2.35 9.11
C LEU A 38 -15.04 -2.74 7.69
N ALA A 39 -16.25 -2.36 7.29
CA ALA A 39 -16.70 -2.59 5.93
C ALA A 39 -15.90 -1.71 4.94
N PRO A 40 -15.72 -2.16 3.68
CA PRO A 40 -15.21 -1.29 2.62
C PRO A 40 -16.07 -0.03 2.53
N GLY A 41 -15.44 1.15 2.50
CA GLY A 41 -16.15 2.43 2.56
C GLY A 41 -16.36 3.01 3.96
N GLU A 42 -16.07 2.25 5.02
CA GLU A 42 -16.21 2.75 6.39
C GLU A 42 -14.96 3.55 6.79
N PRO A 43 -15.10 4.79 7.31
CA PRO A 43 -13.96 5.64 7.57
C PRO A 43 -13.04 5.07 8.66
N VAL A 44 -11.78 4.81 8.29
CA VAL A 44 -10.71 4.40 9.22
C VAL A 44 -10.30 5.52 10.20
N GLY A 45 -10.68 6.77 9.88
CA GLY A 45 -10.35 8.02 10.56
C GLY A 45 -10.31 9.19 9.57
N THR A 46 -10.03 10.41 10.05
CA THR A 46 -9.75 11.56 9.18
C THR A 46 -8.28 11.61 8.78
N LEU A 47 -7.94 12.28 7.68
CA LEU A 47 -6.54 12.49 7.28
C LEU A 47 -5.71 13.16 8.38
N GLU A 48 -6.30 14.09 9.12
CA GLU A 48 -5.63 14.74 10.25
C GLU A 48 -5.40 13.80 11.44
N SER A 49 -6.37 12.97 11.79
CA SER A 49 -6.20 11.95 12.85
C SER A 49 -5.12 10.95 12.47
N LEU A 50 -5.15 10.45 11.23
CA LEU A 50 -4.13 9.53 10.72
C LEU A 50 -2.74 10.16 10.73
N ARG A 51 -2.65 11.46 10.41
CA ARG A 51 -1.40 12.21 10.50
C ARG A 51 -0.91 12.35 11.94
N ALA A 52 -1.80 12.67 12.87
CA ALA A 52 -1.47 12.78 14.29
C ALA A 52 -1.03 11.43 14.88
N GLU A 53 -1.69 10.33 14.49
CA GLU A 53 -1.33 8.97 14.92
C GLU A 53 0.03 8.51 14.33
N THR A 54 0.31 8.83 13.06
CA THR A 54 1.50 8.33 12.35
C THR A 54 2.72 9.25 12.42
N GLY A 55 2.53 10.53 12.73
CA GLY A 55 3.57 11.55 12.68
C GLY A 55 4.08 11.87 11.26
N LEU A 56 3.42 11.38 10.22
CA LEU A 56 3.86 11.54 8.83
C LEU A 56 3.40 12.87 8.20
N ALA A 57 3.97 13.20 7.05
CA ALA A 57 3.55 14.36 6.27
C ALA A 57 2.16 14.14 5.66
N TYR A 58 1.37 15.21 5.52
CA TYR A 58 0.02 15.15 4.95
C TYR A 58 0.00 14.48 3.56
N ALA A 59 0.97 14.81 2.69
CA ALA A 59 1.08 14.21 1.36
C ALA A 59 1.27 12.68 1.41
N THR A 60 2.03 12.17 2.38
CA THR A 60 2.25 10.72 2.56
C THR A 60 0.98 10.02 3.03
N VAL A 61 0.26 10.64 3.97
CA VAL A 61 -1.02 10.10 4.47
C VAL A 61 -2.08 10.13 3.36
N SER A 62 -2.16 11.21 2.60
CA SER A 62 -3.08 11.35 1.46
C SER A 62 -2.81 10.29 0.39
N GLU A 63 -1.54 10.05 0.04
CA GLU A 63 -1.17 9.00 -0.92
C GLU A 63 -1.50 7.60 -0.37
N ALA A 64 -1.26 7.34 0.91
CA ALA A 64 -1.61 6.05 1.52
C ALA A 64 -3.12 5.78 1.47
N VAL A 65 -3.94 6.79 1.77
CA VAL A 65 -5.41 6.69 1.67
C VAL A 65 -5.85 6.51 0.21
N ARG A 66 -5.20 7.20 -0.74
CA ARG A 66 -5.47 7.01 -2.17
C ARG A 66 -5.18 5.57 -2.60
N LEU A 67 -4.06 4.99 -2.17
CA LEU A 67 -3.69 3.60 -2.45
C LEU A 67 -4.69 2.60 -1.87
N LEU A 68 -5.23 2.84 -0.67
CA LEU A 68 -6.26 1.99 -0.07
C LEU A 68 -7.56 2.00 -0.86
N ARG A 69 -7.98 3.18 -1.32
CA ARG A 69 -9.19 3.36 -2.12
C ARG A 69 -9.05 2.76 -3.52
N ASP A 70 -7.89 2.92 -4.15
CA ASP A 70 -7.56 2.26 -5.42
C ASP A 70 -7.61 0.73 -5.31
N ARG A 71 -7.17 0.19 -4.16
CA ARG A 71 -7.22 -1.25 -3.86
C ARG A 71 -8.61 -1.76 -3.44
N GLY A 72 -9.61 -0.88 -3.31
CA GLY A 72 -10.96 -1.22 -2.85
C GLY A 72 -11.05 -1.64 -1.38
N VAL A 73 -10.08 -1.25 -0.56
CA VAL A 73 -10.07 -1.49 0.90
C VAL A 73 -10.85 -0.39 1.62
N LEU A 74 -10.81 0.83 1.10
CA LEU A 74 -11.58 2.00 1.53
C LEU A 74 -12.55 2.44 0.42
#